data_AF-A0A7J9APV1-F1
#
_entry.id   AF-A0A7J9APV1-F1
#
_cell.length_a   1.000
_cell.length_b   1.000
_cell.length_c   1.000
_cell.angle_alpha   90.00
_cell.angle_beta   90.00
_cell.angle_gamma   90.00
#
_symmetry.space_group_name_H-M   'P 1'
#
loop_
_entity.id
_entity.type
_entity.pdbx_description
1 polymer ?
#
loop_
_entity_poly.entity_id
_entity_poly.type
_entity_poly.pdbx_seq_one_letter_code
_entity_poly.pdbx_strand_id
1 'polypeptide(L)'
;MTGIAAIARDPNGKILDEISALVRTKSVQVAEALALRFGSVLAKRWQWESIIFESDNKELILSVKNKSFNCWGSLAIEQDIVSLLNSVSACLSFIPWTANKAVDWIAQCTRKGICPLD
;
A
#
# COMPACT_ATOMS: atom_id res chain seq x y z
N MET A 1 -14.20 0.89 -11.78
CA MET A 1 -13.41 0.15 -10.77
C MET A 1 -12.02 0.74 -10.76
N THR A 2 -11.35 0.69 -9.61
CA THR A 2 -10.00 1.22 -9.41
C THR A 2 -9.07 0.05 -9.15
N GLY A 3 -7.95 -0.01 -9.86
CA GLY A 3 -6.90 -0.99 -9.58
C GLY A 3 -6.07 -0.49 -8.41
N ILE A 4 -5.71 -1.37 -7.49
CA ILE A 4 -4.77 -1.10 -6.40
C ILE A 4 -3.73 -2.21 -6.39
N ALA A 5 -2.52 -1.89 -5.94
CA ALA A 5 -1.44 -2.84 -5.84
C ALA A 5 -0.50 -2.48 -4.69
N ALA A 6 0.25 -3.48 -4.21
CA ALA A 6 1.41 -3.31 -3.36
C ALA A 6 2.50 -4.30 -3.82
N ILE A 7 3.74 -3.83 -3.84
CA ILE A 7 4.92 -4.64 -4.15
C ILE A 7 5.79 -4.70 -2.90
N ALA A 8 6.24 -5.90 -2.55
CA ALA A 8 7.32 -6.09 -1.60
C ALA A 8 8.63 -6.33 -2.36
N ARG A 9 9.69 -5.66 -1.91
CA ARG A 9 11.03 -5.80 -2.48
C ARG A 9 12.07 -5.91 -1.39
N ASP A 10 13.17 -6.60 -1.70
CA ASP A 10 14.34 -6.64 -0.85
C ASP A 10 15.16 -5.32 -0.96
N PRO A 11 16.19 -5.13 -0.13
CA PRO A 11 17.04 -3.95 -0.19
C PRO A 11 17.81 -3.75 -1.51
N ASN A 12 17.97 -4.80 -2.32
CA ASN A 12 18.60 -4.74 -3.64
C ASN A 12 17.59 -4.39 -4.75
N GLY A 13 16.32 -4.19 -4.39
CA GLY A 13 15.23 -3.91 -5.33
C GLY A 13 14.63 -5.15 -5.99
N LYS A 14 15.01 -6.36 -5.57
CA LYS A 14 14.41 -7.60 -6.08
C LYS A 14 12.98 -7.73 -5.52
N ILE A 15 12.01 -7.93 -6.41
CA ILE A 15 10.62 -8.19 -6.01
C ILE A 15 10.54 -9.53 -5.28
N LEU A 16 9.95 -9.51 -4.08
CA LEU A 16 9.74 -10.67 -3.24
C LEU A 16 8.32 -11.22 -3.41
N ASP A 17 7.33 -10.32 -3.43
CA ASP A 17 5.93 -10.65 -3.60
C ASP A 17 5.16 -9.42 -4.09
N GLU A 18 3.98 -9.65 -4.65
CA GLU A 18 3.05 -8.61 -5.05
C GLU A 18 1.61 -9.01 -4.71
N ILE A 19 0.78 -7.99 -4.50
CA ILE A 19 -0.66 -8.18 -4.36
C ILE A 19 -1.37 -7.06 -5.10
N SER A 20 -2.40 -7.41 -5.87
CA SER A 20 -3.22 -6.44 -6.58
C SER A 20 -4.68 -6.86 -6.59
N ALA A 21 -5.57 -5.88 -6.74
CA ALA A 21 -7.00 -6.13 -6.84
C ALA A 21 -7.74 -5.01 -7.56
N LEU A 22 -8.91 -5.35 -8.09
CA LEU A 22 -9.92 -4.39 -8.53
C LEU A 22 -10.86 -4.08 -7.37
N VAL A 23 -10.92 -2.81 -6.99
CA VAL A 23 -11.80 -2.32 -5.92
C VAL A 23 -12.86 -1.37 -6.46
N ARG A 24 -14.05 -1.41 -5.84
CA ARG A 24 -15.16 -0.53 -6.18
C ARG A 24 -15.16 0.69 -5.26
N THR A 25 -14.31 1.66 -5.56
CA THR A 25 -14.30 2.97 -4.91
C THR A 25 -14.19 4.09 -5.93
N LYS A 26 -14.74 5.26 -5.60
CA LYS A 26 -14.52 6.52 -6.34
C LYS A 26 -13.56 7.46 -5.60
N SER A 27 -13.20 7.15 -4.35
CA SER A 27 -12.28 7.95 -3.55
C SER A 27 -10.86 7.44 -3.75
N VAL A 28 -9.99 8.36 -4.15
CA VAL A 28 -8.54 8.12 -4.27
C VAL A 28 -7.96 7.79 -2.90
N GLN A 29 -8.35 8.52 -1.85
CA GLN A 29 -7.89 8.29 -0.48
C GLN A 29 -8.20 6.87 0.00
N VAL A 30 -9.41 6.37 -0.28
CA VAL A 30 -9.78 4.99 0.04
C VAL A 30 -8.95 3.97 -0.74
N ALA A 31 -8.69 4.23 -2.03
CA ALA A 31 -7.86 3.35 -2.85
C ALA A 31 -6.41 3.28 -2.33
N GLU A 32 -5.82 4.42 -2.02
CA GLU A 32 -4.46 4.53 -1.45
C GLU A 32 -4.36 3.85 -0.09
N ALA A 33 -5.36 4.05 0.80
CA ALA A 33 -5.41 3.37 2.08
C ALA A 33 -5.50 1.84 1.90
N LEU A 34 -6.31 1.35 0.96
CA LEU A 34 -6.38 -0.08 0.66
C LEU A 34 -5.06 -0.64 0.11
N ALA A 35 -4.34 0.12 -0.73
CA ALA A 35 -3.03 -0.26 -1.23
C ALA A 35 -1.99 -0.36 -0.11
N LEU A 36 -1.97 0.60 0.83
CA LEU A 36 -1.09 0.52 2.00
C LEU A 36 -1.44 -0.68 2.90
N ARG A 37 -2.73 -0.93 3.10
CA ARG A 37 -3.22 -2.12 3.83
C ARG A 37 -2.80 -3.43 3.17
N PHE A 38 -2.80 -3.50 1.84
CA PHE A 38 -2.29 -4.64 1.08
C PHE A 38 -0.83 -4.93 1.40
N GLY A 39 0.01 -3.89 1.43
CA GLY A 39 1.38 -4.01 1.92
C GLY A 39 1.44 -4.55 3.35
N SER A 40 0.63 -4.01 4.26
CA SER A 40 0.63 -4.44 5.67
C SER A 40 0.21 -5.91 5.84
N VAL A 41 -0.72 -6.39 5.01
CA VAL A 41 -1.12 -7.80 4.97
C VAL A 41 0.01 -8.68 4.45
N LEU A 42 0.73 -8.27 3.40
CA LEU A 42 1.91 -8.99 2.90
C LEU A 42 2.98 -9.13 3.99
N ALA A 43 3.31 -8.02 4.64
CA ALA A 43 4.27 -7.99 5.74
C ALA A 43 3.90 -8.96 6.86
N LYS A 44 2.64 -8.96 7.29
CA LYS A 44 2.16 -9.87 8.34
C LYS A 44 2.15 -11.34 7.88
N ARG A 45 1.77 -11.60 6.62
CA ARG A 45 1.74 -12.96 6.04
C ARG A 45 3.13 -13.59 6.02
N TRP A 46 4.14 -12.81 5.62
CA TRP A 46 5.52 -13.28 5.52
C TRP A 46 6.32 -13.12 6.82
N GLN A 47 5.74 -12.48 7.84
CA GLN A 47 6.39 -12.22 9.13
C GLN A 47 7.73 -11.51 8.98
N TRP A 48 7.83 -10.53 8.07
CA TRP A 48 9.07 -9.77 7.91
C TRP A 48 9.38 -8.96 9.17
N GLU A 49 10.64 -9.05 9.63
CA GLU A 49 11.07 -8.46 10.89
C GLU A 49 11.41 -6.97 10.80
N SER A 50 11.76 -6.46 9.62
CA SER A 50 12.12 -5.05 9.41
C SER A 50 11.57 -4.58 8.08
N ILE A 51 10.56 -3.71 8.14
CA ILE A 51 9.80 -3.30 6.95
C ILE A 51 9.78 -1.78 6.84
N ILE A 52 9.93 -1.29 5.60
CA ILE A 52 9.66 0.11 5.26
C ILE A 52 8.46 0.12 4.34
N PHE A 53 7.37 0.72 4.80
CA PHE A 53 6.19 0.99 3.98
C PHE A 53 6.38 2.29 3.25
N GLU A 54 6.36 2.22 1.92
CA GLU A 54 6.55 3.36 1.03
C GLU A 54 5.23 3.68 0.32
N SER A 55 4.86 4.96 0.26
CA SER A 55 3.73 5.46 -0.52
C SER A 55 4.02 6.87 -1.03
N ASP A 56 3.49 7.21 -2.20
CA ASP A 56 3.51 8.56 -2.77
C ASP A 56 2.32 9.43 -2.32
N ASN A 57 1.48 8.92 -1.42
CA ASN A 57 0.46 9.72 -0.74
C ASN A 57 0.97 10.25 0.60
N LYS A 58 1.49 11.48 0.59
CA LYS A 58 2.02 12.15 1.80
C LYS A 58 0.96 12.34 2.90
N GLU A 59 -0.28 12.66 2.54
CA GLU A 59 -1.36 12.85 3.52
C GLU A 59 -1.66 11.54 4.25
N LEU A 60 -1.75 10.43 3.52
CA LEU A 60 -1.98 9.11 4.11
C LEU A 60 -0.85 8.72 5.07
N ILE A 61 0.40 8.88 4.65
CA ILE A 61 1.57 8.59 5.50
C ILE A 61 1.52 9.41 6.79
N LEU A 62 1.21 10.72 6.70
CA LEU A 62 1.10 11.58 7.88
C LEU A 62 -0.09 11.21 8.76
N SER A 63 -1.24 10.89 8.16
CA SER A 63 -2.45 10.47 8.88
C SER A 63 -2.20 9.22 9.71
N VAL A 64 -1.61 8.18 9.10
CA VAL A 64 -1.29 6.91 9.76
C VAL A 64 -0.20 7.11 10.82
N LYS A 65 0.86 7.88 10.51
CA LYS A 65 1.97 8.12 11.44
C LYS A 65 1.53 8.91 12.68
N ASN A 66 0.71 9.93 12.50
CA ASN A 66 0.21 10.77 13.58
C ASN A 66 -1.07 10.23 14.23
N LYS A 67 -1.64 9.14 13.71
CA LYS A 67 -2.95 8.59 14.12
C LYS A 67 -4.06 9.65 14.06
N SER A 68 -3.99 10.52 13.05
CA SER A 68 -4.87 11.67 12.86
C SER A 68 -5.69 11.50 11.58
N PHE A 69 -6.79 10.76 11.70
CA PHE A 69 -7.60 10.33 10.55
C PHE A 69 -8.60 11.41 10.15
N ASN A 70 -8.41 11.99 8.95
CA ASN A 70 -9.21 13.12 8.48
C ASN A 70 -10.34 12.72 7.53
N CYS A 71 -10.32 11.50 6.98
CA CYS A 71 -11.32 11.03 6.02
C CYS A 71 -12.15 9.87 6.58
N TRP A 72 -13.45 10.10 6.76
CA TRP A 72 -14.39 9.07 7.24
C TRP A 72 -14.42 7.83 6.35
N GLY A 73 -14.22 7.97 5.04
CA GLY A 73 -14.26 6.86 4.08
C GLY A 73 -13.08 5.88 4.23
N SER A 74 -11.93 6.36 4.69
CA SER A 74 -10.73 5.53 4.91
C SER A 74 -10.43 5.27 6.38
N LEU A 75 -11.15 5.89 7.32
CA LEU A 75 -10.94 5.79 8.77
C LEU A 75 -10.72 4.35 9.26
N ALA A 76 -11.64 3.44 8.95
CA ALA A 76 -11.54 2.05 9.40
C ALA A 76 -10.33 1.32 8.78
N ILE A 77 -9.97 1.66 7.55
CA ILE A 77 -8.82 1.08 6.84
C ILE A 77 -7.52 1.59 7.48
N GLU A 78 -7.45 2.89 7.76
CA GLU A 78 -6.28 3.51 8.41
C GLU A 78 -6.08 3.00 9.85
N GLN A 79 -7.15 2.77 10.59
CA GLN A 79 -7.10 2.14 11.91
C GLN A 79 -6.58 0.69 11.83
N ASP A 80 -7.04 -0.09 10.84
CA ASP A 80 -6.55 -1.45 10.61
C ASP A 80 -5.07 -1.45 10.23
N ILE A 81 -4.62 -0.51 9.39
CA ILE A 81 -3.21 -0.32 9.06
C ILE A 81 -2.41 -0.04 10.33
N VAL A 82 -2.83 0.90 11.18
CA VAL A 82 -2.14 1.17 12.45
C VAL A 82 -2.05 -0.07 13.32
N SER A 83 -3.13 -0.87 13.41
CA SER A 83 -3.12 -2.13 14.15
C SER A 83 -2.09 -3.13 13.59
N LEU A 84 -2.06 -3.29 12.26
CA LEU A 84 -1.11 -4.17 11.58
C LEU A 84 0.33 -3.69 11.76
N LEU A 85 0.59 -2.38 11.61
CA LEU A 85 1.91 -1.79 11.80
C LEU A 85 2.42 -1.95 13.23
N ASN A 86 1.55 -1.89 14.24
CA ASN A 86 1.96 -2.13 15.63
C ASN A 86 2.32 -3.61 15.89
N SER A 87 1.92 -4.54 15.00
CA SER A 87 2.23 -5.97 15.14
C SER A 87 3.57 -6.38 14.49
N VAL A 88 4.23 -5.46 13.78
CA VAL A 88 5.50 -5.69 13.10
C VAL A 88 6.47 -4.53 13.38
N SER A 89 7.78 -4.74 13.22
CA SER A 89 8.72 -3.60 13.27
C SER A 89 8.70 -2.89 11.91
N ALA A 90 8.01 -1.75 11.85
CA ALA A 90 7.76 -1.06 10.60
C ALA A 90 7.98 0.45 10.69
N CYS A 91 8.53 1.00 9.60
CA CYS A 91 8.65 2.43 9.36
C CYS A 91 7.76 2.85 8.18
N LEU A 92 7.24 4.06 8.23
CA LEU A 92 6.51 4.69 7.13
C LEU A 92 7.40 5.74 6.46
N SER A 93 7.51 5.66 5.14
CA SER A 93 8.27 6.61 4.33
C SER A 93 7.44 7.12 3.17
N PHE A 94 7.58 8.42 2.89
CA PHE A 94 7.03 9.01 1.68
C PHE A 94 8.05 8.88 0.56
N ILE A 95 7.61 8.43 -0.62
CA ILE A 95 8.42 8.37 -1.84
C ILE A 95 7.80 9.24 -2.93
N PRO A 96 8.61 9.82 -3.85
CA PRO A 96 8.04 10.50 -5.00
C PRO A 96 7.33 9.48 -5.91
N TRP A 97 6.27 9.91 -6.59
CA TRP A 97 5.50 9.08 -7.54
C TRP A 97 6.39 8.42 -8.61
N THR A 98 7.51 9.05 -8.99
CA THR A 98 8.47 8.51 -9.95
C THR A 98 9.15 7.22 -9.46
N ALA A 99 9.31 7.08 -8.14
CA ALA A 99 9.82 5.88 -7.51
C ALA A 99 8.72 4.82 -7.30
N ASN A 100 7.43 5.19 -7.39
CA ASN A 100 6.29 4.30 -7.23
C ASN A 100 5.71 3.78 -8.56
N LYS A 101 6.38 4.07 -9.70
CA LYS A 101 5.89 3.72 -11.05
C LYS A 101 5.62 2.23 -11.27
N ALA A 102 6.40 1.36 -10.64
CA ALA A 102 6.20 -0.09 -10.77
C ALA A 102 4.85 -0.53 -10.20
N VAL A 103 4.50 -0.02 -9.01
CA VAL A 103 3.22 -0.31 -8.36
C VAL A 103 2.05 0.28 -9.15
N ASP A 104 2.19 1.53 -9.62
CA ASP A 104 1.18 2.17 -10.44
C ASP A 104 0.94 1.40 -11.76
N TRP A 105 2.01 0.90 -12.39
CA TRP A 105 1.89 0.06 -13.58
C TRP A 105 1.12 -1.24 -13.30
N ILE A 106 1.40 -1.94 -12.20
CA ILE A 106 0.65 -3.14 -11.79
C ILE A 106 -0.82 -2.80 -11.54
N ALA A 107 -1.11 -1.68 -10.85
CA ALA A 107 -2.48 -1.24 -10.61
C ALA A 107 -3.22 -0.95 -11.93
N GLN A 108 -2.54 -0.38 -12.92
CA GLN A 108 -3.09 -0.15 -14.26
C GLN A 108 -3.32 -1.47 -15.03
N CYS A 109 -2.39 -2.43 -14.98
CA CYS A 109 -2.54 -3.75 -15.59
C CYS A 109 -3.73 -4.50 -14.97
N THR A 110 -3.82 -4.49 -13.64
CA THR A 110 -4.94 -5.05 -12.86
C THR A 110 -6.27 -4.43 -13.28
N ARG A 111 -6.29 -3.10 -13.48
CA ARG A 111 -7.49 -2.40 -13.98
C ARG A 111 -7.89 -2.84 -15.39
N LYS A 112 -6.93 -3.18 -16.24
CA LYS A 112 -7.15 -3.62 -17.62
C LYS A 112 -7.39 -5.14 -17.74
N GLY A 113 -7.25 -5.89 -16.65
CA GLY A 113 -7.33 -7.36 -16.67
C GLY A 113 -6.12 -8.03 -17.33
N ILE A 114 -4.96 -7.36 -17.30
CA ILE A 114 -3.69 -7.85 -17.86
C ILE A 114 -2.86 -8.43 -16.71
N CYS A 115 -2.30 -9.63 -16.89
CA CYS A 115 -1.35 -10.19 -15.95
C CYS A 115 0.00 -9.43 -16.06
N PRO A 116 0.56 -8.90 -14.97
CA PRO A 116 1.80 -8.12 -15.01
C PRO A 116 3.07 -8.92 -15.36
N LEU A 117 2.97 -10.25 -15.42
CA LEU A 117 4.07 -11.19 -15.57
C LEU A 117 4.04 -11.99 -16.90
N ASP A 118 3.14 -11.63 -17.82
CA ASP A 118 3.05 -12.24 -19.16
C ASP A 118 3.99 -11.54 -20.17
#